data_AF-A0A9E2CHG2-F1
#
_entry.id   AF-A0A9E2CHG2-F1
#
_cell.length_a   1.000
_cell.length_b   1.000
_cell.length_c   1.000
_cell.angle_alpha   90.00
_cell.angle_beta   90.00
_cell.angle_gamma   90.00
#
_symmetry.space_group_name_H-M   'P 1'
#
loop_
_entity.id
_entity.type
_entity.pdbx_description
1 polymer ?
#
loop_
_entity_poly.entity_id
_entity_poly.type
_entity_poly.pdbx_seq_one_letter_code
_entity_poly.pdbx_strand_id
1 'polypeptide(L)' 'MAERVPFGLVLELLESHGWRLQRIVQPYRIFTKGRELPILIPVEDKMVSTVYVDKIERILRTEGESE' A
#
# COMPACT_ATOMS: atom_id res chain seq x y z
N MET A 1 5.07 -9.34 -18.28
CA MET A 1 3.62 -9.09 -18.10
C MET A 1 3.49 -8.21 -16.87
N ALA A 2 2.72 -7.12 -16.92
CA ALA A 2 2.46 -6.35 -15.72
C ALA A 2 1.44 -7.12 -14.89
N GLU A 3 1.92 -7.93 -13.95
CA GLU A 3 1.07 -8.62 -13.01
C GLU A 3 0.34 -7.57 -12.15
N ARG A 4 -0.95 -7.79 -11.95
CA ARG A 4 -1.83 -6.86 -11.24
C ARG A 4 -2.51 -7.61 -10.11
N VAL A 5 -2.54 -7.01 -8.93
CA VAL A 5 -3.13 -7.57 -7.72
C VAL A 5 -4.41 -6.79 -7.38
N PRO A 6 -5.49 -7.45 -6.95
CA PRO A 6 -6.68 -6.77 -6.45
C PRO A 6 -6.35 -5.79 -5.31
N PHE A 7 -6.86 -4.56 -5.40
CA PHE A 7 -6.66 -3.55 -4.37
C PHE A 7 -7.12 -4.01 -2.98
N GLY A 8 -8.16 -4.86 -2.91
CA GLY A 8 -8.64 -5.41 -1.64
C GLY A 8 -7.55 -6.15 -0.85
N LEU A 9 -6.72 -6.95 -1.52
CA LEU A 9 -5.61 -7.66 -0.87
C LEU A 9 -4.53 -6.70 -0.36
N VAL A 10 -4.26 -5.64 -1.13
CA VAL A 10 -3.30 -4.61 -0.73
C VAL A 10 -3.82 -3.80 0.46
N LEU A 11 -5.12 -3.52 0.49
CA LEU A 11 -5.79 -2.84 1.61
C LEU A 11 -5.68 -3.68 2.88
N GLU A 12 -6.07 -4.95 2.84
CA GLU A 12 -6.00 -5.86 3.98
C GLU A 12 -4.56 -6.00 4.51
N LEU A 13 -3.58 -6.13 3.61
CA LEU A 13 -2.16 -6.21 3.96
C LEU A 13 -1.68 -4.95 4.70
N LEU A 14 -2.05 -3.76 4.24
CA LEU A 14 -1.65 -2.51 4.87
C LEU A 14 -2.33 -2.33 6.23
N GLU A 15 -3.63 -2.62 6.32
CA GLU A 15 -4.40 -2.54 7.56
C GLU A 15 -3.89 -3.52 8.62
N SER A 16 -3.45 -4.72 8.23
CA SER A 16 -2.84 -5.69 9.15
C SER A 16 -1.52 -5.20 9.75
N HIS A 17 -0.84 -4.26 9.10
CA HIS A 17 0.40 -3.62 9.58
C HIS A 17 0.16 -2.23 10.19
N GLY A 18 -1.11 -1.87 10.45
CA GLY A 18 -1.48 -0.63 11.12
C GLY A 18 -1.56 0.60 10.21
N TRP A 19 -1.35 0.44 8.90
CA TRP A 19 -1.59 1.50 7.93
C TRP A 19 -3.09 1.66 7.68
N ARG A 20 -3.56 2.91 7.59
CA ARG A 20 -4.98 3.19 7.35
C ARG A 20 -5.18 4.03 6.10
N LEU A 21 -6.20 3.70 5.32
CA LEU A 21 -6.61 4.50 4.18
C LEU A 21 -7.16 5.84 4.69
N GLN A 22 -6.46 6.93 4.40
CA GLN A 22 -6.84 8.26 4.87
C GLN A 22 -7.55 9.08 3.79
N ARG A 23 -7.10 8.97 2.53
CA ARG A 23 -7.63 9.79 1.43
C ARG A 23 -7.58 9.06 0.11
N ILE A 24 -8.53 9.38 -0.76
CA ILE A 24 -8.58 8.93 -2.15
C ILE A 24 -8.47 10.17 -3.05
N VAL A 25 -7.44 10.21 -3.90
CA VAL A 25 -7.21 11.25 -4.90
C VAL A 25 -6.90 10.54 -6.21
N GLN A 26 -7.92 10.32 -7.05
CA GLN A 26 -7.79 9.45 -8.22
C GLN A 26 -6.55 9.78 -9.09
N PRO A 27 -5.75 8.77 -9.50
CA PRO A 27 -5.92 7.33 -9.26
C PRO A 27 -5.36 6.82 -7.91
N TYR A 28 -4.84 7.69 -7.06
CA TYR A 28 -4.10 7.35 -5.85
C TYR A 28 -4.99 7.09 -4.62
N ARG A 29 -4.59 6.08 -3.84
CA ARG A 29 -5.08 5.78 -2.49
C ARG A 29 -3.93 6.08 -1.53
N ILE A 30 -4.19 6.92 -0.54
CA ILE A 30 -3.17 7.45 0.37
C ILE A 30 -3.35 6.79 1.73
N PHE A 31 -2.32 6.08 2.18
CA PHE A 31 -2.27 5.38 3.45
C PHE A 31 -1.32 6.07 4.42
N THR A 32 -1.68 6.14 5.69
CA THR A 32 -0.83 6.70 6.74
C THR A 32 -0.80 5.82 7.98
N LYS A 33 0.31 5.89 8.72
CA LYS A 33 0.53 5.17 9.97
C LYS A 33 1.34 6.05 10.92
N GLY A 34 0.69 6.60 11.96
CA GLY A 34 1.36 7.41 12.97
C GLY A 34 2.17 8.57 12.37
N ARG A 35 3.50 8.54 12.56
CA ARG A 35 4.46 9.54 12.04
C ARG A 35 5.20 9.09 10.78
N GLU A 36 4.86 7.92 10.24
CA GLU A 36 5.46 7.39 9.01
C GLU A 36 5.11 8.24 7.78
N LEU A 37 5.98 8.18 6.77
CA LEU A 37 5.71 8.83 5.48
C LEU A 37 4.49 8.19 4.81
N PRO A 38 3.54 8.99 4.27
CA PRO A 38 2.37 8.44 3.59
C PRO A 38 2.74 7.55 2.40
N ILE A 39 2.05 6.43 2.26
CA ILE A 39 2.16 5.55 1.09
C ILE A 39 1.09 5.93 0.08
N LEU A 40 1.52 6.21 -1.16
CA LEU A 40 0.62 6.51 -2.27
C LEU A 40 0.57 5.32 -3.24
N ILE A 41 -0.63 4.79 -3.45
CA ILE A 41 -0.85 3.61 -4.28
C ILE A 41 -1.77 3.98 -5.44
N PRO A 42 -1.29 3.98 -6.69
CA PRO A 42 -2.18 4.10 -7.83
C PRO A 42 -2.99 2.81 -7.96
N VAL A 43 -4.31 2.99 -8.09
CA VAL A 43 -5.26 1.89 -8.28
C VAL A 43 -6.09 2.21 -9.51
N GLU A 44 -5.95 1.36 -10.52
CA GLU A 44 -6.64 1.42 -11.82
C GLU A 44 -7.54 0.19 -11.93
N ASP A 45 -8.81 0.38 -12.25
CA ASP A 45 -9.78 -0.73 -12.37
C ASP A 45 -9.84 -1.65 -11.13
N LYS A 46 -9.67 -1.08 -9.93
CA LYS A 46 -9.58 -1.81 -8.64
C LYS A 46 -8.37 -2.75 -8.54
N MET A 47 -7.37 -2.56 -9.38
CA MET A 47 -6.13 -3.32 -9.42
C MET A 47 -4.92 -2.43 -9.13
N VAL A 48 -3.88 -3.04 -8.56
CA VAL A 48 -2.59 -2.42 -8.26
C VAL A 48 -1.50 -3.17 -9.02
N SER A 49 -0.60 -2.45 -9.66
CA SER A 49 0.57 -3.07 -10.31
C SER A 49 1.48 -3.73 -9.27
N THR A 50 1.99 -4.94 -9.53
CA THR A 50 2.91 -5.65 -8.63
C THR A 50 4.15 -4.84 -8.29
N VAL A 51 4.59 -3.93 -9.16
CA VAL A 51 5.70 -2.99 -8.88
C VAL A 51 5.44 -2.15 -7.63
N TYR A 52 4.19 -1.79 -7.35
CA TYR A 52 3.82 -1.07 -6.13
C TYR A 52 3.66 -2.02 -4.95
N VAL A 53 3.18 -3.25 -5.18
CA VAL A 53 3.12 -4.29 -4.15
C VAL A 53 4.52 -4.61 -3.61
N ASP A 54 5.49 -4.84 -4.48
CA ASP A 54 6.88 -5.10 -4.09
C ASP A 54 7.49 -3.95 -3.28
N LYS A 55 7.14 -2.70 -3.62
CA LYS A 55 7.58 -1.51 -2.86
C LYS A 55 6.94 -1.47 -1.47
N ILE A 56 5.65 -1.77 -1.38
CA ILE A 56 4.92 -1.85 -0.11
C ILE A 56 5.53 -2.94 0.77
N GLU A 57 5.73 -4.15 0.25
CA GLU A 57 6.32 -5.25 1.00
C GLU A 57 7.72 -4.93 1.53
N ARG A 58 8.53 -4.18 0.77
CA ARG A 58 9.84 -3.70 1.25
C ARG A 58 9.70 -2.71 2.40
N ILE A 59 8.76 -1.77 2.31
CA ILE A 59 8.49 -0.81 3.41
C ILE A 59 8.07 -1.58 4.67
N LEU A 60 7.10 -2.47 4.54
CA LEU A 60 6.56 -3.26 5.66
C LEU A 60 7.65 -4.15 6.31
N ARG A 61 8.57 -4.70 5.51
CA ARG A 61 9.69 -5.50 6.02
C ARG A 61 10.68 -4.64 6.82
N THR A 62 11.01 -3.44 6.34
CA THR A 62 11.93 -2.53 7.04
C THR A 62 11.31 -2.00 8.34
N GLU A 63 9.99 -1.82 8.41
CA GLU A 63 9.30 -1.46 9.66
C GLU A 63 9.44 -2.55 10.74
N GLY A 64 9.43 -3.83 10.37
CA GLY A 64 9.54 -4.95 11.31
C GLY A 64 10.93 -5.16 11.93
N GLU A 65 11.97 -4.49 11.42
CA GLU A 65 13.35 -4.59 11.94
C GLU A 65 13.73 -3.46 12.91
N SER A 66 12.80 -2.54 13.20
CA SER A 66 13.06 -1.38 14.07
C SER A 66 12.61 -1.56 15.54
N GLU A 67 12.30 -2.78 15.98
CA GLU A 67 11.96 -3.12 17.37
C GLU A 67 13.12 -3.78 18.14
#